data_AF-A0A669EVC6-F1
#
_entry.id   AF-A0A669EVC6-F1
#
_cell.length_a   1.000
_cell.length_b   1.000
_cell.length_c   1.000
_cell.angle_alpha   90.00
_cell.angle_beta   90.00
_cell.angle_gamma   90.00
#
_symmetry.space_group_name_H-M   'P 1'
#
loop_
_entity.id
_entity.type
_entity.pdbx_description
1 polymer ?
#
loop_
_entity_poly.entity_id
_entity_poly.type
_entity_poly.pdbx_seq_one_letter_code
_entity_poly.pdbx_strand_id
1 'polypeptide(L)'
;MSEKGCTPVARTVLQQCLQARLQVKPADEHSEAQFVQIERGMVIYVCFFKGATDDILPKMVSTLLNLRLSESASGKMVSVLDLPGSLLIVPQATLGGKAKGRGMQYHNNISKEDGLRLYSAFVALCEKELNAAVAESSAEVTVKHGTYGNRQVLKIDTNGPYTHLMEF
;
A
#
# COMPACT_ATOMS: atom_id res chain seq x y z
N MET A 1 13.33 23.45 -12.33
CA MET A 1 14.24 22.48 -12.96
C MET A 1 13.40 21.30 -13.39
N SER A 2 13.16 21.13 -14.69
CA SER A 2 12.43 19.96 -15.19
C SER A 2 13.33 18.74 -15.03
N GLU A 3 13.02 17.84 -14.10
CA GLU A 3 13.70 16.56 -14.01
C GLU A 3 13.56 15.84 -15.36
N LYS A 4 14.71 15.52 -15.98
CA LYS A 4 14.76 14.66 -17.17
C LYS A 4 14.04 13.35 -16.83
N GLY A 5 13.04 13.01 -17.65
CA GLY A 5 12.08 11.93 -17.42
C GLY A 5 12.71 10.59 -17.10
N CYS A 6 12.89 10.31 -15.81
CA CYS A 6 13.05 8.96 -15.34
C CYS A 6 11.68 8.28 -15.48
N THR A 7 11.65 7.13 -16.15
CA THR A 7 10.41 6.33 -16.18
C THR A 7 10.19 5.78 -14.77
N PRO A 8 8.99 5.92 -14.18
CA PRO A 8 8.77 5.43 -12.84
C PRO A 8 9.00 3.91 -12.78
N VAL A 9 9.62 3.47 -11.70
CA VAL A 9 9.85 2.07 -11.34
C VAL A 9 8.81 1.55 -10.36
N ALA A 10 8.05 2.43 -9.69
CA ALA A 10 6.87 2.04 -8.93
C ALA A 10 5.78 3.13 -8.94
N ARG A 11 4.55 2.72 -8.64
CA ARG A 11 3.40 3.60 -8.46
C ARG A 11 2.58 3.15 -7.27
N THR A 12 2.13 4.10 -6.47
CA THR A 12 1.22 3.83 -5.36
C THR A 12 0.00 4.72 -5.38
N VAL A 13 -1.11 4.21 -4.83
CA VAL A 13 -2.27 5.01 -4.46
C VAL A 13 -2.45 4.88 -2.95
N LEU A 14 -2.64 6.00 -2.26
CA LEU A 14 -2.84 6.09 -0.83
C LEU A 14 -4.26 6.54 -0.54
N GLN A 15 -4.92 5.90 0.42
CA GLN A 15 -6.23 6.31 0.92
C GLN A 15 -6.27 6.23 2.44
N GLN A 16 -6.89 7.23 3.08
CA GLN A 16 -7.21 7.18 4.51
C GLN A 16 -8.46 6.34 4.74
N CYS A 17 -8.51 5.62 5.86
CA CYS A 17 -9.67 4.82 6.25
C CYS A 17 -9.94 4.91 7.76
N LEU A 18 -11.21 4.75 8.12
CA LEU A 18 -11.64 4.48 9.49
C LEU A 18 -11.47 2.99 9.83
N GLN A 19 -11.73 2.14 8.83
CA GLN A 19 -11.55 0.70 8.90
C GLN A 19 -11.38 0.15 7.48
N ALA A 20 -10.58 -0.90 7.30
CA ALA A 20 -10.50 -1.62 6.04
C ALA A 20 -10.39 -3.13 6.27
N ARG A 21 -11.18 -3.90 5.52
CA ARG A 21 -11.23 -5.37 5.58
C ARG A 21 -10.90 -5.98 4.22
N LEU A 22 -9.92 -6.87 4.19
CA LEU A 22 -9.39 -7.48 2.97
C LEU A 22 -9.39 -9.00 3.07
N GLN A 23 -9.86 -9.68 2.02
CA GLN A 23 -9.71 -11.13 1.90
C GLN A 23 -8.25 -11.51 1.63
N VAL A 24 -7.73 -12.46 2.41
CA VAL A 24 -6.38 -13.01 2.25
C VAL A 24 -6.40 -14.43 1.69
N LYS A 25 -7.38 -15.24 2.09
CA LYS A 25 -7.61 -16.58 1.52
C LYS A 25 -9.02 -16.65 0.93
N PRO A 26 -9.21 -17.05 -0.34
CA PRO A 26 -10.54 -17.33 -0.85
C PRO A 26 -11.15 -18.54 -0.14
N ALA A 27 -12.48 -18.66 -0.19
CA ALA A 27 -13.15 -19.86 0.28
C ALA A 27 -12.79 -21.05 -0.63
N ASP A 28 -12.72 -22.24 -0.05
CA ASP A 28 -12.58 -23.51 -0.75
C ASP A 28 -13.69 -24.48 -0.29
N GLU A 29 -13.71 -25.71 -0.79
CA GLU A 29 -14.74 -26.71 -0.46
C GLU A 29 -14.82 -27.04 1.04
N HIS A 30 -13.78 -26.70 1.81
CA HIS A 30 -13.64 -27.09 3.21
C HIS A 30 -13.47 -25.90 4.17
N SER A 31 -13.38 -24.67 3.66
CA SER A 31 -13.15 -23.49 4.51
C SER A 31 -13.77 -22.22 3.94
N GLU A 32 -14.30 -21.39 4.83
CA GLU A 32 -14.73 -20.04 4.49
C GLU A 32 -13.54 -19.15 4.12
N ALA A 33 -13.83 -18.07 3.38
CA ALA A 33 -12.82 -17.09 3.05
C ALA A 33 -12.26 -16.41 4.31
N GLN A 34 -10.95 -16.23 4.36
CA GLN A 34 -10.26 -15.58 5.47
C GLN A 34 -10.00 -14.11 5.17
N PHE A 35 -10.15 -13.27 6.20
CA PHE A 35 -10.01 -11.83 6.08
C PHE A 35 -9.09 -11.27 7.16
N VAL A 36 -8.40 -10.20 6.82
CA VAL A 36 -7.70 -9.33 7.77
C VAL A 36 -8.41 -7.98 7.83
N GLN A 37 -8.26 -7.29 8.95
CA GLN A 37 -8.83 -5.98 9.17
C GLN A 37 -7.79 -5.06 9.80
N ILE A 38 -7.82 -3.79 9.40
CA ILE A 38 -7.22 -2.69 10.13
C ILE A 38 -8.31 -1.74 10.61
N GLU A 39 -8.07 -1.12 11.75
CA GLU A 39 -8.81 0.07 12.17
C GLU A 39 -8.21 1.31 11.49
N ARG A 40 -8.38 2.46 12.11
CA ARG A 40 -8.00 3.76 11.57
C ARG A 40 -6.56 3.78 11.06
N GLY A 41 -6.39 4.24 9.82
CA GLY A 41 -5.08 4.19 9.18
C GLY A 41 -5.10 4.46 7.69
N MET A 42 -4.12 3.90 6.99
CA MET A 42 -3.88 4.14 5.57
C MET A 42 -3.85 2.84 4.77
N VAL A 43 -4.59 2.83 3.67
CA VAL A 43 -4.53 1.78 2.64
C VAL A 43 -3.52 2.21 1.58
N ILE A 44 -2.54 1.34 1.29
CA ILE A 44 -1.50 1.54 0.28
C ILE A 44 -1.71 0.52 -0.83
N TYR A 45 -2.11 0.96 -2.01
CA TYR A 45 -2.08 0.14 -3.22
C TYR A 45 -0.72 0.31 -3.88
N VAL A 46 -0.05 -0.79 -4.24
CA VAL A 46 1.30 -0.74 -4.80
C VAL A 46 1.42 -1.52 -6.11
N CYS A 47 2.14 -0.93 -7.06
CA CYS A 47 2.51 -1.53 -8.34
C CYS A 47 3.99 -1.27 -8.62
N PHE A 48 4.71 -2.30 -9.03
CA PHE A 48 6.10 -2.22 -9.45
C PHE A 48 6.21 -2.37 -10.97
N PHE A 49 7.19 -1.69 -11.56
CA PHE A 49 7.47 -1.68 -12.99
C PHE A 49 8.82 -2.34 -13.28
N LYS A 50 9.05 -2.63 -14.56
CA LYS A 50 10.35 -3.10 -15.06
C LYS A 50 11.46 -2.15 -14.64
N GLY A 51 12.54 -2.70 -14.11
CA GLY A 51 13.68 -1.94 -13.60
C GLY A 51 13.62 -1.61 -12.11
N ALA A 52 12.51 -1.91 -11.41
CA ALA A 52 12.48 -1.82 -9.96
C ALA A 52 13.42 -2.85 -9.32
N THR A 53 14.24 -2.39 -8.38
CA THR A 53 15.12 -3.20 -7.53
C THR A 53 14.83 -2.90 -6.06
N ASP A 54 15.41 -3.66 -5.14
CA ASP A 54 15.25 -3.45 -3.70
C ASP A 54 15.71 -2.04 -3.25
N ASP A 55 16.58 -1.39 -4.02
CA ASP A 55 17.13 -0.07 -3.73
C ASP A 55 16.05 1.03 -3.66
N ILE A 56 14.91 0.84 -4.33
CA ILE A 56 13.82 1.82 -4.29
C ILE A 56 12.98 1.72 -3.00
N LEU A 57 12.97 0.56 -2.34
CA LEU A 57 12.05 0.27 -1.25
C LEU A 57 12.25 1.17 -0.02
N PRO A 58 13.49 1.43 0.46
CA PRO A 58 13.69 2.35 1.58
C PRO A 58 13.14 3.75 1.31
N LYS A 59 13.35 4.27 0.08
CA LYS A 59 12.81 5.56 -0.34
C LYS A 59 11.28 5.54 -0.37
N MET A 60 10.68 4.49 -0.91
CA MET A 60 9.21 4.33 -0.94
C MET A 60 8.64 4.32 0.46
N VAL A 61 9.11 3.43 1.35
CA VAL A 61 8.57 3.30 2.71
C VAL A 61 8.74 4.60 3.48
N SER A 62 9.94 5.19 3.48
CA SER A 62 10.20 6.45 4.17
C SER A 62 9.28 7.57 3.66
N THR A 63 9.13 7.73 2.35
CA THR A 63 8.25 8.75 1.77
C THR A 63 6.80 8.52 2.18
N LEU A 64 6.28 7.31 1.95
CA LEU A 64 4.86 7.02 2.13
C LEU A 64 4.42 7.11 3.60
N LEU A 65 5.25 6.62 4.53
CA LEU A 65 4.87 6.61 5.95
C LEU A 65 5.06 7.98 6.63
N ASN A 66 5.91 8.87 6.09
CA ASN A 66 6.12 10.22 6.63
C ASN A 66 5.25 11.31 5.98
N LEU A 67 4.52 10.99 4.90
CA LEU A 67 3.60 11.93 4.26
C LEU A 67 2.48 12.32 5.24
N ARG A 68 2.25 13.63 5.39
CA ARG A 68 1.25 14.18 6.32
C ARG A 68 -0.16 14.13 5.72
N LEU A 69 -0.73 12.93 5.62
CA LEU A 69 -2.04 12.68 5.01
C LEU A 69 -3.11 12.29 6.01
N SER A 70 -2.76 12.10 7.27
CA SER A 70 -3.68 11.68 8.32
C SER A 70 -4.10 12.87 9.18
N GLU A 71 -5.40 13.07 9.36
CA GLU A 71 -5.92 14.17 10.18
C GLU A 71 -5.90 13.79 11.66
N SER A 72 -5.17 14.49 12.52
CA SER A 72 -5.19 14.25 13.97
C SER A 72 -6.48 14.78 14.63
N ALA A 73 -6.70 14.47 15.92
CA ALA A 73 -7.87 14.95 16.66
C ALA A 73 -7.99 16.49 16.75
N SER A 74 -6.90 17.22 16.51
CA SER A 74 -6.89 18.69 16.46
C SER A 74 -7.15 19.26 15.06
N GLY A 75 -7.40 18.40 14.05
CA GLY A 75 -7.55 18.79 12.65
C GLY A 75 -6.21 19.03 11.93
N LYS A 76 -5.06 18.87 12.61
CA LYS A 76 -3.74 18.98 11.97
C LYS A 76 -3.43 17.73 11.15
N MET A 77 -2.94 17.93 9.92
CA MET A 77 -2.40 16.86 9.10
C MET A 77 -1.03 16.40 9.62
N VAL A 78 -0.94 15.10 9.90
CA VAL A 78 0.24 14.40 10.44
C VAL A 78 0.51 13.14 9.62
N SER A 79 1.68 12.54 9.81
CA SER A 79 2.01 11.28 9.15
C SER A 79 1.23 10.12 9.76
N VAL A 80 1.17 8.96 9.08
CA VAL A 80 0.54 7.77 9.66
C VAL A 80 1.30 7.27 10.89
N LEU A 81 2.62 7.51 10.95
CA LEU A 81 3.47 7.20 12.11
C LEU A 81 3.13 8.09 13.31
N ASP A 82 2.96 9.40 13.07
CA ASP A 82 2.59 10.37 14.10
C ASP A 82 1.12 10.22 14.55
N LEU A 83 0.27 9.60 13.72
CA LEU A 83 -1.14 9.31 14.02
C LEU A 83 -1.33 8.11 14.97
N PRO A 84 -0.27 7.37 15.27
CA PRO A 84 -0.22 5.90 15.20
C PRO A 84 -1.39 5.23 14.46
N GLY A 85 -1.41 5.29 13.13
CA GLY A 85 -2.40 4.61 12.29
C GLY A 85 -1.94 3.23 11.81
N SER A 86 -2.88 2.31 11.60
CA SER A 86 -2.60 1.00 10.99
C SER A 86 -2.37 1.09 9.47
N LEU A 87 -1.75 0.08 8.88
CA LEU A 87 -1.49 0.01 7.44
C LEU A 87 -2.14 -1.21 6.81
N LEU A 88 -2.83 -1.01 5.68
CA LEU A 88 -3.29 -2.10 4.82
C LEU A 88 -2.62 -2.00 3.46
N ILE A 89 -1.74 -2.95 3.15
CA ILE A 89 -0.94 -2.94 1.91
C ILE A 89 -1.57 -3.90 0.90
N VAL A 90 -2.04 -3.36 -0.24
CA VAL A 90 -2.75 -4.11 -1.28
C VAL A 90 -1.87 -4.19 -2.54
N PRO A 91 -1.51 -5.40 -3.01
CA PRO A 91 -0.82 -5.55 -4.28
C PRO A 91 -1.79 -5.20 -5.41
N GLN A 92 -1.47 -4.20 -6.22
CA GLN A 92 -2.36 -3.64 -7.24
C GLN A 92 -1.63 -3.37 -8.56
N ALA A 93 -1.18 -4.44 -9.22
CA ALA A 93 -0.48 -4.38 -10.51
C ALA A 93 -1.26 -3.63 -11.60
N THR A 94 -2.59 -3.51 -11.46
CA THR A 94 -3.45 -2.81 -12.42
C THR A 94 -3.19 -1.30 -12.48
N LEU A 95 -2.54 -0.71 -11.47
CA LEU A 95 -2.11 0.71 -11.51
C LEU A 95 -1.12 0.98 -12.65
N GLY A 96 -0.43 -0.04 -13.17
CA GLY A 96 0.44 0.08 -14.34
C GLY A 96 -0.25 0.09 -15.69
N GLY A 97 -1.57 -0.08 -15.70
CA GLY A 97 -2.35 -0.16 -16.92
C GLY A 97 -2.35 1.15 -17.70
N LYS A 98 -2.19 1.05 -19.01
CA LYS A 98 -2.41 2.14 -19.96
C LYS A 98 -3.56 1.79 -20.89
N ALA A 99 -4.47 2.73 -21.12
CA ALA A 99 -5.58 2.53 -22.03
C ALA A 99 -5.07 2.39 -23.48
N LYS A 100 -5.58 1.40 -24.20
CA LYS A 100 -5.39 1.23 -25.64
C LYS A 100 -6.69 0.73 -26.28
N GLY A 101 -7.32 1.59 -27.06
CA GLY A 101 -8.66 1.34 -27.57
C GLY A 101 -9.65 1.16 -26.42
N ARG A 102 -10.32 0.00 -26.37
CA ARG A 102 -11.28 -0.35 -25.31
C ARG A 102 -10.70 -1.26 -24.21
N GLY A 103 -9.38 -1.49 -24.22
CA GLY A 103 -8.68 -2.36 -23.26
C GLY A 103 -7.55 -1.64 -22.52
N MET A 104 -6.97 -2.35 -21.54
CA MET A 104 -5.80 -1.90 -20.78
C MET A 104 -4.58 -2.76 -21.14
N GLN A 105 -3.41 -2.13 -21.24
CA GLN A 105 -2.13 -2.80 -21.46
C GLN A 105 -1.18 -2.60 -20.28
N TYR A 106 -0.39 -3.63 -19.96
CA TYR A 106 0.48 -3.68 -18.78
C TYR A 106 1.95 -3.95 -19.15
N HIS A 107 2.40 -3.49 -20.32
CA HIS A 107 3.73 -3.80 -20.87
C HIS A 107 4.90 -3.38 -19.97
N ASN A 108 4.69 -2.41 -19.08
CA ASN A 108 5.70 -1.87 -18.18
C ASN A 108 5.70 -2.54 -16.80
N ASN A 109 4.73 -3.41 -16.50
CA ASN A 109 4.69 -4.11 -15.23
C ASN A 109 5.89 -5.05 -15.10
N ILE A 110 6.37 -5.18 -13.86
CA ILE A 110 7.41 -6.14 -13.51
C ILE A 110 6.90 -7.59 -13.69
N SER A 111 7.82 -8.56 -13.74
CA SER A 111 7.52 -9.99 -13.74
C SER A 111 6.75 -10.40 -12.47
N LYS A 112 6.05 -11.54 -12.50
CA LYS A 112 5.29 -12.02 -11.34
C LYS A 112 6.23 -12.37 -10.18
N GLU A 113 7.36 -13.00 -10.49
CA GLU A 113 8.35 -13.47 -9.53
C GLU A 113 9.03 -12.29 -8.83
N ASP A 114 9.54 -11.31 -9.58
CA ASP A 114 10.18 -10.13 -9.00
C ASP A 114 9.16 -9.24 -8.29
N GLY A 115 7.94 -9.14 -8.83
CA GLY A 115 6.85 -8.39 -8.21
C GLY A 115 6.44 -8.94 -6.85
N LEU A 116 6.37 -10.27 -6.71
CA LEU A 116 6.13 -10.93 -5.42
C LEU A 116 7.28 -10.62 -4.44
N ARG A 117 8.52 -10.77 -4.91
CA ARG A 117 9.72 -10.54 -4.10
C ARG A 117 9.78 -9.11 -3.55
N LEU A 118 9.60 -8.11 -4.41
CA LEU A 118 9.57 -6.69 -4.03
C LEU A 118 8.38 -6.36 -3.13
N TYR A 119 7.20 -6.95 -3.41
CA TYR A 119 6.03 -6.76 -2.56
C TYR A 119 6.25 -7.28 -1.14
N SER A 120 6.79 -8.50 -1.00
CA SER A 120 7.11 -9.07 0.32
C SER A 120 8.15 -8.23 1.07
N ALA A 121 9.21 -7.76 0.38
CA ALA A 121 10.22 -6.89 0.97
C ALA A 121 9.65 -5.52 1.37
N PHE A 122 8.76 -4.94 0.56
CA PHE A 122 8.07 -3.68 0.87
C PHE A 122 7.19 -3.81 2.12
N VAL A 123 6.41 -4.90 2.24
CA VAL A 123 5.58 -5.17 3.42
C VAL A 123 6.46 -5.28 4.68
N ALA A 124 7.54 -6.07 4.63
CA ALA A 124 8.45 -6.26 5.76
C ALA A 124 9.12 -4.96 6.20
N LEU A 125 9.48 -4.08 5.25
CA LEU A 125 10.03 -2.77 5.58
C LEU A 125 8.98 -1.85 6.22
N CYS A 126 7.74 -1.84 5.73
CA CYS A 126 6.65 -1.09 6.37
C CYS A 126 6.39 -1.58 7.81
N GLU A 127 6.38 -2.90 8.04
CA GLU A 127 6.26 -3.50 9.37
C GLU A 127 7.38 -3.04 10.31
N LYS A 128 8.63 -3.10 9.83
CA LYS A 128 9.80 -2.67 10.61
C LYS A 128 9.68 -1.19 11.01
N GLU A 129 9.39 -0.31 10.07
CA GLU A 129 9.33 1.14 10.32
C GLU A 129 8.15 1.51 11.21
N LEU A 130 6.96 0.89 11.02
CA LEU A 130 5.81 1.13 11.88
C LEU A 130 6.09 0.65 13.32
N ASN A 131 6.61 -0.56 13.49
CA ASN A 131 6.95 -1.12 14.81
C ASN A 131 8.00 -0.27 15.54
N ALA A 132 9.00 0.26 14.81
CA ALA A 132 9.99 1.16 15.39
C ALA A 132 9.36 2.47 15.88
N ALA A 133 8.40 3.02 15.13
CA ALA A 133 7.70 4.26 15.50
C ALA A 133 6.78 4.11 16.73
N VAL A 134 6.23 2.91 16.96
CA VAL A 134 5.31 2.64 18.08
C VAL A 134 5.90 1.84 19.23
N ALA A 135 7.20 1.54 19.22
CA ALA A 135 7.86 0.72 20.23
C ALA A 135 7.66 1.23 21.68
N GLU A 136 7.48 2.55 21.84
CA GLU A 136 7.26 3.22 23.13
C GLU A 136 5.79 3.64 23.36
N SER A 137 4.89 3.31 22.43
CA SER A 137 3.48 3.70 22.46
C SER A 137 2.60 2.52 22.90
N SER A 138 1.55 2.80 23.66
CA SER A 138 0.51 1.82 23.99
C SER A 138 -0.51 1.63 22.85
N ALA A 139 -0.29 2.25 21.69
CA ALA A 139 -1.20 2.17 20.56
C ALA A 139 -1.09 0.80 19.86
N GLU A 140 -2.20 0.08 19.77
CA GLU A 140 -2.29 -1.15 18.98
C GLU A 140 -2.41 -0.80 17.50
N VAL A 141 -1.26 -0.65 16.83
CA VAL A 141 -1.18 -0.50 15.38
C VAL A 141 -0.76 -1.80 14.74
N THR A 142 -1.28 -2.08 13.54
CA THR A 142 -0.90 -3.28 12.80
C THR A 142 -0.60 -2.95 11.35
N VAL A 143 0.32 -3.70 10.76
CA VAL A 143 0.40 -3.83 9.31
C VAL A 143 -0.33 -5.10 8.92
N LYS A 144 -1.31 -4.97 8.02
CA LYS A 144 -1.96 -6.08 7.34
C LYS A 144 -1.72 -5.93 5.84
N HIS A 145 -1.77 -7.04 5.12
CA HIS A 145 -1.45 -7.01 3.70
C HIS A 145 -2.26 -8.06 2.92
N GLY A 146 -2.47 -7.78 1.65
CA GLY A 146 -3.10 -8.71 0.71
C GLY A 146 -2.21 -9.90 0.40
N THR A 147 -2.83 -11.01 0.02
CA THR A 147 -2.08 -12.12 -0.56
C THR A 147 -1.79 -11.82 -2.02
N TYR A 148 -0.52 -11.77 -2.37
CA TYR A 148 -0.08 -11.47 -3.74
C TYR A 148 -0.62 -12.51 -4.73
N GLY A 149 -1.16 -12.05 -5.86
CA GLY A 149 -1.75 -12.91 -6.88
C GLY A 149 -3.21 -13.31 -6.62
N ASN A 150 -3.75 -13.08 -5.42
CA ASN A 150 -5.18 -13.30 -5.14
C ASN A 150 -6.05 -12.15 -5.62
N ARG A 151 -7.36 -12.39 -5.70
CA ARG A 151 -8.35 -11.32 -5.84
C ARG A 151 -8.38 -10.50 -4.54
N GLN A 152 -8.22 -9.18 -4.67
CA GLN A 152 -8.23 -8.26 -3.53
C GLN A 152 -9.68 -7.86 -3.19
N VAL A 153 -10.45 -8.78 -2.59
CA VAL A 153 -11.84 -8.49 -2.16
C VAL A 153 -11.79 -7.57 -0.94
N LEU A 154 -12.07 -6.30 -1.16
CA LEU A 154 -11.79 -5.21 -0.22
C LEU A 154 -13.06 -4.43 0.12
N LYS A 155 -13.26 -4.17 1.41
CA LYS A 155 -14.24 -3.21 1.94
C LYS A 155 -13.50 -2.14 2.71
N ILE A 156 -13.81 -0.88 2.46
CA ILE A 156 -13.19 0.28 3.13
C ILE A 156 -14.31 1.18 3.64
N ASP A 157 -14.20 1.59 4.90
CA ASP A 157 -14.99 2.66 5.49
C ASP A 157 -14.09 3.90 5.66
N THR A 158 -14.60 5.06 5.26
CA THR A 158 -13.81 6.31 5.22
C THR A 158 -14.66 7.51 5.59
N ASN A 159 -14.08 8.46 6.32
CA ASN A 159 -14.62 9.82 6.43
C ASN A 159 -14.01 10.73 5.35
N GLY A 160 -14.05 10.27 4.09
CA GLY A 160 -13.30 10.86 2.98
C GLY A 160 -11.96 10.13 2.76
N PRO A 161 -11.75 9.49 1.60
CA PRO A 161 -10.56 8.66 1.37
C PRO A 161 -9.27 9.46 1.18
N TYR A 162 -9.37 10.78 0.92
CA TYR A 162 -8.24 11.69 0.69
C TYR A 162 -7.15 11.08 -0.21
N THR A 163 -7.57 10.63 -1.40
CA THR A 163 -6.77 9.78 -2.29
C THR A 163 -5.58 10.53 -2.89
N HIS A 164 -4.38 9.95 -2.81
CA HIS A 164 -3.15 10.49 -3.43
C HIS A 164 -2.45 9.44 -4.29
N LEU A 165 -1.85 9.87 -5.39
CA LEU A 165 -1.02 9.04 -6.26
C LEU A 165 0.43 9.49 -6.17
N MET A 166 1.34 8.53 -6.03
CA MET A 166 2.79 8.76 -5.98
C MET A 166 3.48 7.87 -7.00
N GLU A 167 4.55 8.39 -7.59
CA GLU A 167 5.44 7.65 -8.49
C GLU A 167 6.88 7.71 -7.96
N PHE A 168 7.63 6.63 -8.20
CA PHE A 168 8.99 6.44 -7.71
C PHE A 168 9.90 5.99 -8.84
#